data_AF-A0A7S3VAR7-F1
#
_entry.id   AF-A0A7S3VAR7-F1
#
_cell.length_a   1.000
_cell.length_b   1.000
_cell.length_c   1.000
_cell.angle_alpha   90.00
_cell.angle_beta   90.00
_cell.angle_gamma   90.00
#
_symmetry.space_group_name_H-M   'P 1'
#
loop_
_entity.id
_entity.type
_entity.pdbx_description
1 polymer ?
#
loop_
_entity_poly.entity_id
_entity_poly.type
_entity_poly.pdbx_seq_one_letter_code
_entity_poly.pdbx_strand_id
1 'polypeptide(L)'
;MIELPNGCICCTVKDDLVSTLESLLEKTNNSGSNSGSNSSDNNGSGSTRLDYIIIECSGMANPGPIASIFWLDHESSTSTSTSTSSFDPQSQLRLDGIICCVDAKHIEMQLYETRSGGEAAQQIAFADRLLLNKTDLLLVNKKRVNNNNNNNNVNNNGDDNNDNANDDGMEDHILQVKDIVRGINGTAPMI
;
A
#
# COMPACT_ATOMS: atom_id res chain seq x y z
N MET A 1 22.28 0.04 -1.07
CA MET A 1 21.44 1.23 -1.34
C MET A 1 21.66 1.64 -2.79
N ILE A 2 20.58 1.74 -3.58
CA ILE A 2 20.63 2.24 -4.96
C ILE A 2 19.75 3.47 -5.03
N GLU A 3 20.34 4.61 -5.38
CA GLU A 3 19.61 5.83 -5.71
C GLU A 3 19.27 5.81 -7.21
N LEU A 4 17.99 5.91 -7.52
CA LEU A 4 17.49 5.94 -8.89
C LEU A 4 17.43 7.40 -9.38
N PRO A 5 17.62 7.68 -10.69
CA PRO A 5 17.62 9.04 -11.23
C PRO A 5 16.32 9.83 -11.01
N ASN A 6 15.24 9.16 -10.61
CA ASN A 6 13.95 9.75 -10.29
C ASN A 6 13.81 10.12 -8.80
N GLY A 7 14.87 10.01 -8.00
CA GLY A 7 14.86 10.31 -6.57
C GLY A 7 14.37 9.17 -5.67
N CYS A 8 14.08 7.98 -6.23
CA CYS A 8 13.76 6.80 -5.43
C CYS A 8 15.01 6.17 -4.83
N ILE A 9 14.90 5.67 -3.60
CA ILE A 9 15.98 4.92 -2.93
C ILE A 9 15.48 3.51 -2.68
N CYS A 10 16.25 2.52 -3.14
CA CYS A 10 15.98 1.11 -2.85
C CYS A 10 16.93 0.59 -1.77
N CYS A 11 16.37 0.08 -0.67
CA CYS A 11 17.05 -0.57 0.44
C CYS A 11 16.50 -1.98 0.66
N THR A 12 17.33 -2.90 1.13
CA THR A 12 17.01 -4.34 1.18
C THR A 12 16.69 -4.86 2.58
N VAL A 13 16.98 -4.11 3.66
CA VAL A 13 16.85 -4.57 5.06
C VAL A 13 16.31 -3.47 5.98
N LYS A 14 15.66 -3.85 7.09
CA LYS A 14 15.11 -2.92 8.11
C LYS A 14 16.16 -1.97 8.71
N ASP A 15 17.36 -2.46 9.02
CA ASP A 15 18.44 -1.61 9.55
C ASP A 15 19.00 -0.65 8.47
N ASP A 16 18.83 -1.01 7.19
CA ASP A 16 19.15 -0.11 6.07
C ASP A 16 18.14 1.05 5.99
N LEU A 17 16.90 0.89 6.47
CA LEU A 17 15.88 1.94 6.37
C LEU A 17 16.22 3.13 7.26
N VAL A 18 16.60 2.91 8.52
CA VAL A 18 16.93 4.00 9.46
C VAL A 18 18.14 4.79 8.95
N SER A 19 19.22 4.10 8.59
CA SER A 19 20.43 4.71 8.04
C SER A 19 20.21 5.40 6.68
N THR A 20 19.26 4.91 5.88
CA THR A 20 18.82 5.56 4.65
C THR A 20 18.07 6.86 4.93
N LEU A 21 17.14 6.85 5.89
CA LEU A 21 16.39 8.03 6.30
C LEU A 21 17.32 9.11 6.89
N GLU A 22 18.30 8.69 7.71
CA GLU A 22 19.40 9.53 8.21
C GLU A 22 20.10 10.26 7.07
N SER A 23 20.65 9.48 6.14
CA SER A 23 21.43 10.01 5.02
C SER A 23 20.61 10.94 4.12
N LEU A 24 19.33 10.63 3.93
CA LEU A 24 18.43 11.43 3.11
C LEU A 24 18.13 12.78 3.78
N LEU A 25 17.83 12.79 5.08
CA LEU A 25 17.57 14.02 5.81
C LEU A 25 18.81 14.89 5.96
N GLU A 26 19.98 14.31 6.21
CA GLU A 26 21.24 15.06 6.24
C GLU A 26 21.53 15.73 4.90
N LYS A 27 21.33 15.04 3.77
CA LYS A 27 21.48 15.63 2.43
C LYS A 27 20.52 16.80 2.25
N THR A 28 19.23 16.61 2.53
CA THR A 28 18.22 17.66 2.40
C THR A 28 18.51 18.88 3.29
N ASN A 29 18.91 18.66 4.55
CA ASN A 29 19.22 19.73 5.51
C ASN A 29 20.50 20.50 5.12
N ASN A 30 21.51 19.80 4.62
CA ASN A 30 22.79 20.41 4.23
C ASN A 30 22.75 21.12 2.87
N SER A 31 21.81 20.74 1.99
CA SER A 31 21.56 21.43 0.72
C SER A 31 20.98 22.85 0.88
N GLY A 32 20.69 23.31 2.11
CA GLY A 32 20.24 24.67 2.42
C GLY A 32 21.33 25.71 2.73
N SER A 33 22.59 25.29 2.98
CA SER A 33 23.61 26.23 3.50
C SER A 33 24.98 26.23 2.81
N ASN A 34 25.31 25.29 1.91
CA ASN A 34 26.61 25.29 1.21
C ASN A 34 26.58 24.52 -0.14
N SER A 35 25.76 24.92 -1.11
CA SER A 35 25.95 24.47 -2.50
C SER A 35 26.88 25.41 -3.25
N GLY A 36 28.16 25.34 -2.88
CA GLY A 36 29.28 25.56 -3.79
C GLY A 36 29.67 24.22 -4.40
N SER A 37 28.77 23.59 -5.15
CA SER A 37 29.07 22.40 -5.96
C SER A 37 29.14 22.84 -7.42
N ASN A 38 30.31 22.63 -8.03
CA ASN A 38 30.55 22.74 -9.46
C ASN A 38 29.74 21.69 -10.23
N SER A 39 28.41 21.85 -10.28
CA SER A 39 27.57 21.20 -11.29
C SER A 39 27.29 22.22 -12.37
N SER A 40 27.78 21.95 -13.58
CA SER A 40 27.67 22.80 -14.78
C SER A 40 26.25 22.83 -15.37
N ASP A 41 25.25 22.34 -14.65
CA ASP A 41 23.87 22.31 -15.11
C ASP A 41 23.17 23.61 -14.71
N ASN A 42 23.15 24.57 -15.65
CA ASN A 42 22.58 25.91 -15.53
C ASN A 42 21.04 25.96 -15.34
N ASN A 43 20.39 24.88 -14.91
CA ASN A 43 18.98 24.87 -14.56
C ASN A 43 18.87 24.92 -13.03
N GLY A 44 18.82 26.14 -12.49
CA GLY A 44 18.69 26.40 -11.06
C GLY A 44 17.52 25.64 -10.43
N SER A 45 17.82 24.53 -9.75
CA SER A 45 16.90 23.86 -8.87
C SER A 45 17.38 24.12 -7.44
N GLY A 46 16.79 25.15 -6.82
CA GLY A 46 17.08 25.54 -5.45
C GLY A 46 16.88 24.38 -4.48
N SER A 47 17.58 24.45 -3.35
CA SER A 47 17.45 23.58 -2.17
C SER A 47 16.04 22.98 -2.04
N THR A 48 15.88 21.72 -2.45
CA THR A 48 14.58 21.04 -2.41
C THR A 48 14.35 20.55 -0.99
N ARG A 49 13.48 21.26 -0.28
CA ARG A 49 12.89 20.79 0.99
C ARG A 49 12.16 19.46 0.74
N LEU A 50 12.34 18.52 1.65
CA LEU A 50 11.62 17.25 1.64
C LEU A 50 10.29 17.41 2.39
N ASP A 51 9.18 17.24 1.69
CA ASP A 51 7.84 17.35 2.29
C ASP A 51 7.30 15.99 2.76
N TYR A 52 7.51 14.93 1.97
CA TYR A 52 7.03 13.58 2.26
C TYR A 52 8.02 12.51 1.82
N ILE A 53 8.01 11.40 2.56
CA ILE A 53 8.69 10.16 2.19
C ILE A 53 7.63 9.09 2.03
N ILE A 54 7.66 8.39 0.89
CA ILE A 54 6.82 7.20 0.67
C ILE A 54 7.70 5.98 0.84
N ILE A 55 7.31 5.09 1.75
CA ILE A 55 7.98 3.82 1.98
C ILE A 55 7.15 2.73 1.30
N GLU A 56 7.64 2.26 0.16
CA GLU A 56 7.09 1.06 -0.48
C GLU A 56 7.63 -0.17 0.25
N CYS A 57 6.71 -1.05 0.64
CA CYS A 57 7.04 -2.30 1.29
C CYS A 57 6.72 -3.44 0.32
N SER A 58 7.56 -4.49 0.31
CA SER A 58 7.29 -5.66 -0.52
C SER A 58 5.97 -6.33 -0.11
N GLY A 59 5.37 -7.11 -1.02
CA GLY A 59 4.04 -7.69 -0.81
C GLY A 59 3.87 -8.54 0.46
N MET A 60 4.97 -9.03 1.06
CA MET A 60 4.95 -9.82 2.31
C MET A 60 5.44 -9.06 3.53
N ALA A 61 5.73 -7.77 3.39
CA ALA A 61 6.18 -6.95 4.50
C ALA A 61 5.06 -6.77 5.53
N ASN A 62 5.45 -6.81 6.80
CA ASN A 62 4.58 -6.46 7.91
C ASN A 62 4.71 -4.95 8.20
N PRO A 63 3.62 -4.17 8.16
CA PRO A 63 3.66 -2.74 8.41
C PRO A 63 4.00 -2.38 9.87
N GLY A 64 3.68 -3.22 10.84
CA GLY A 64 3.88 -2.95 12.27
C GLY A 64 5.35 -2.64 12.64
N PRO A 65 6.32 -3.51 12.31
CA PRO A 65 7.74 -3.25 12.55
C PRO A 65 8.33 -2.04 11.83
N ILE A 66 7.70 -1.58 10.74
CA ILE A 66 8.12 -0.38 10.00
C ILE A 66 7.54 0.86 10.69
N ALA A 67 6.24 0.84 11.00
CA ALA A 67 5.55 1.90 11.72
C ALA A 67 6.17 2.15 13.10
N SER A 68 6.63 1.10 13.79
CA SER A 68 7.26 1.22 15.11
C SER A 68 8.52 2.10 15.11
N ILE A 69 9.24 2.22 13.98
CA ILE A 69 10.41 3.09 13.86
C ILE A 69 10.03 4.56 14.09
N PHE A 70 8.79 4.92 13.76
CA PHE A 70 8.25 6.28 13.88
C PHE A 70 7.42 6.50 15.16
N TRP A 71 7.19 5.45 15.98
CA TRP A 71 6.32 5.49 17.17
C TRP A 71 7.05 5.31 18.50
N LEU A 72 8.30 4.86 18.52
CA LEU A 72 9.02 4.76 19.79
C LEU A 72 9.06 6.14 20.43
N ASP A 73 8.72 6.26 21.71
CA ASP A 73 8.75 7.52 22.45
C ASP A 73 10.10 7.71 23.14
N HIS A 74 10.48 8.98 23.24
CA HIS A 74 11.66 9.55 23.85
C HIS A 74 11.72 9.38 25.40
N GLU A 75 11.37 8.22 25.97
CA GLU A 75 11.34 8.02 27.43
C GLU A 75 12.69 7.62 28.04
N SER A 76 13.80 7.78 27.31
CA SER A 76 15.16 7.56 27.85
C SER A 76 16.22 8.50 27.30
N SER A 77 15.86 9.76 27.01
CA SER A 77 16.86 10.81 26.78
C SER A 77 17.64 11.24 28.02
N THR A 78 17.34 10.68 29.18
CA THR A 78 18.36 10.52 30.23
C THR A 78 19.22 9.30 29.91
N SER A 79 20.12 9.47 28.94
CA SER A 79 21.45 8.87 28.92
C SER A 79 21.54 7.39 29.27
N THR A 80 21.38 6.45 28.32
CA THR A 80 22.08 5.14 28.32
C THR A 80 21.87 4.21 27.11
N SER A 81 21.36 4.64 25.95
CA SER A 81 21.46 3.80 24.74
C SER A 81 22.74 4.10 23.96
N THR A 82 23.70 3.20 24.05
CA THR A 82 25.01 3.17 23.38
C THR A 82 24.93 2.95 21.86
N SER A 83 23.94 3.52 21.17
CA SER A 83 23.91 3.54 19.71
C SER A 83 24.46 4.88 19.22
N THR A 84 25.53 4.83 18.45
CA THR A 84 26.44 5.92 18.11
C THR A 84 25.90 6.89 17.05
N SER A 85 24.62 6.80 16.65
CA SER A 85 24.04 7.73 15.67
C SER A 85 23.29 8.86 16.38
N SER A 86 23.67 10.10 16.04
CA SER A 86 23.06 11.35 16.50
C SER A 86 21.69 11.64 15.89
N PHE A 87 21.06 10.64 15.28
CA PHE A 87 19.81 10.79 14.58
C PHE A 87 18.66 10.30 15.43
N ASP A 88 17.81 11.25 15.81
CA ASP A 88 16.50 10.96 16.34
C ASP A 88 15.45 11.15 15.23
N PRO A 89 14.95 10.06 14.61
CA PRO A 89 13.93 10.16 13.56
C PRO A 89 12.64 10.84 14.04
N GLN A 90 12.32 10.80 15.34
CA GLN A 90 11.07 11.37 15.88
C GLN A 90 11.08 12.90 15.84
N SER A 91 12.26 13.51 15.92
CA SER A 91 12.40 14.97 15.86
C SER A 91 12.22 15.54 14.45
N GLN A 92 12.32 14.71 13.40
CA GLN A 92 12.36 15.15 12.00
C GLN A 92 11.30 14.48 11.11
N LEU A 93 10.80 13.29 11.49
CA LEU A 93 9.83 12.50 10.73
C LEU A 93 8.65 12.12 11.61
N ARG A 94 7.47 12.09 10.99
CA ARG A 94 6.24 11.59 11.59
C ARG A 94 5.57 10.65 10.60
N LEU A 95 5.08 9.52 11.09
CA LEU A 95 4.21 8.65 10.29
C LEU A 95 2.88 9.36 10.04
N ASP A 96 2.61 9.68 8.77
CA ASP A 96 1.36 10.32 8.34
C ASP A 96 0.22 9.30 8.25
N GLY A 97 0.50 8.14 7.65
CA GLY A 97 -0.43 7.02 7.61
C GLY A 97 0.08 5.83 6.82
N ILE A 98 -0.64 4.72 6.95
CA ILE A 98 -0.38 3.45 6.28
C ILE A 98 -1.48 3.23 5.23
N ILE A 99 -1.08 3.08 3.97
CA ILE A 99 -2.00 2.80 2.87
C ILE A 99 -1.83 1.35 2.45
N CYS A 100 -2.92 0.58 2.45
CA CYS A 100 -2.93 -0.79 1.95
C CYS A 100 -3.69 -0.85 0.62
N CYS A 101 -3.01 -1.30 -0.44
CA CYS A 101 -3.60 -1.57 -1.74
C CYS A 101 -4.10 -3.01 -1.77
N VAL A 102 -5.42 -3.19 -1.85
CA VAL A 102 -6.08 -4.48 -1.80
C VAL A 102 -6.48 -4.88 -3.22
N ASP A 103 -6.00 -6.03 -3.69
CA ASP A 103 -6.44 -6.62 -4.96
C ASP A 103 -7.83 -7.23 -4.78
N ALA A 104 -8.86 -6.53 -5.27
CA ALA A 104 -10.25 -6.93 -5.11
C ALA A 104 -10.55 -8.30 -5.75
N LYS A 105 -9.79 -8.72 -6.76
CA LYS A 105 -10.01 -10.01 -7.44
C LYS A 105 -9.53 -11.19 -6.61
N HIS A 106 -8.47 -11.00 -5.83
CA HIS A 106 -7.75 -12.11 -5.18
C HIS A 106 -7.86 -12.09 -3.65
N ILE A 107 -8.38 -11.02 -3.05
CA ILE A 107 -8.38 -10.87 -1.59
C ILE A 107 -9.08 -12.01 -0.86
N GLU A 108 -10.19 -12.51 -1.38
CA GLU A 108 -10.89 -13.66 -0.78
C GLU A 108 -10.01 -14.91 -0.71
N MET A 109 -9.27 -15.19 -1.79
CA MET A 109 -8.33 -16.31 -1.86
C MET A 109 -7.15 -16.11 -0.90
N GLN A 110 -6.55 -14.90 -0.90
CA GLN A 110 -5.41 -14.56 -0.04
C GLN A 110 -5.75 -14.70 1.45
N LEU A 111 -6.97 -14.33 1.84
CA LEU A 111 -7.46 -14.48 3.21
C LEU A 111 -7.77 -15.94 3.56
N TYR A 112 -8.29 -16.73 2.61
CA TYR A 112 -8.59 -18.15 2.85
C TYR A 112 -7.35 -19.03 2.99
N GLU A 113 -6.32 -18.77 2.17
CA GLU A 113 -5.07 -19.53 2.17
C GLU A 113 -4.30 -19.37 3.49
N THR A 114 -4.53 -18.28 4.21
CA THR A 114 -3.87 -17.97 5.47
C THR A 114 -4.83 -18.11 6.65
N ARG A 115 -5.04 -19.37 7.09
CA ARG A 115 -6.02 -19.79 8.13
C ARG A 115 -5.99 -19.07 9.50
N SER A 116 -5.06 -18.14 9.73
CA SER A 116 -4.88 -17.41 11.00
C SER A 116 -4.58 -15.91 10.82
N GLY A 117 -5.24 -15.25 9.85
CA GLY A 117 -5.07 -13.81 9.64
C GLY A 117 -3.70 -13.47 9.07
N GLY A 118 -3.34 -14.08 7.94
CA GLY A 118 -2.04 -13.91 7.29
C GLY A 118 -1.69 -12.48 6.88
N GLU A 119 -0.59 -12.34 6.14
CA GLU A 119 0.02 -11.07 5.78
C GLU A 119 -1.01 -10.07 5.22
N ALA A 120 -1.91 -10.54 4.35
CA ALA A 120 -2.98 -9.71 3.79
C ALA A 120 -3.94 -9.16 4.86
N ALA A 121 -4.37 -9.98 5.82
CA ALA A 121 -5.25 -9.54 6.90
C ALA A 121 -4.55 -8.55 7.84
N GLN A 122 -3.27 -8.79 8.16
CA GLN A 122 -2.48 -7.86 8.96
C GLN A 122 -2.27 -6.53 8.25
N GLN A 123 -1.92 -6.55 6.97
CA GLN A 123 -1.76 -5.34 6.16
C GLN A 123 -3.05 -4.52 6.09
N ILE A 124 -4.20 -5.18 5.91
CA ILE A 124 -5.51 -4.52 5.95
C ILE A 124 -5.79 -3.94 7.33
N ALA A 125 -5.54 -4.71 8.40
CA ALA A 125 -5.82 -4.28 9.78
C ALA A 125 -4.99 -3.06 10.22
N PHE A 126 -3.74 -2.94 9.75
CA PHE A 126 -2.85 -1.82 10.08
C PHE A 126 -3.09 -0.56 9.23
N ALA A 127 -3.88 -0.66 8.16
CA ALA A 127 -4.06 0.45 7.23
C ALA A 127 -4.91 1.58 7.82
N ASP A 128 -4.47 2.83 7.65
CA ASP A 128 -5.28 4.03 7.88
C ASP A 128 -6.20 4.30 6.68
N ARG A 129 -5.79 3.90 5.46
CA ARG A 129 -6.62 3.92 4.26
C ARG A 129 -6.44 2.67 3.41
N LEU A 130 -7.53 2.26 2.80
CA LEU A 130 -7.58 1.09 1.92
C LEU A 130 -7.85 1.54 0.50
N LEU A 131 -7.02 1.12 -0.45
CA LEU A 131 -7.24 1.32 -1.88
C LEU A 131 -7.70 0.01 -2.49
N LEU A 132 -8.96 -0.05 -2.92
CA LEU A 132 -9.49 -1.24 -3.58
C LEU A 132 -9.11 -1.21 -5.07
N ASN A 133 -8.10 -1.99 -5.43
CA ASN A 133 -7.60 -2.10 -6.79
C ASN A 133 -8.25 -3.27 -7.55
N LYS A 134 -8.22 -3.20 -8.88
CA LYS A 134 -8.71 -4.23 -9.80
C LYS A 134 -10.19 -4.58 -9.64
N THR A 135 -11.00 -3.63 -9.20
CA THR A 135 -12.46 -3.79 -9.05
C THR A 135 -13.14 -4.06 -10.40
N ASP A 136 -12.54 -3.61 -11.51
CA ASP A 136 -12.94 -3.91 -12.88
C ASP A 136 -12.95 -5.42 -13.20
N LEU A 137 -12.06 -6.20 -12.57
CA LEU A 137 -11.96 -7.66 -12.80
C LEU A 137 -13.06 -8.47 -12.09
N LEU A 138 -13.86 -7.83 -11.24
CA LEU A 138 -15.04 -8.45 -10.61
C LEU A 138 -16.24 -8.49 -11.56
N LEU A 139 -16.22 -7.66 -12.61
CA LEU A 139 -17.34 -7.47 -13.54
C LEU A 139 -17.42 -8.55 -14.63
N VAL A 140 -16.34 -9.31 -14.86
CA VAL A 140 -16.17 -10.15 -16.06
C VAL A 140 -16.65 -11.61 -15.90
N ASN A 141 -17.00 -12.06 -14.69
CA ASN A 141 -17.25 -13.50 -14.43
C ASN A 141 -18.64 -14.05 -14.80
N LYS A 142 -19.56 -13.25 -15.36
CA LYS A 142 -20.96 -13.70 -15.63
C LYS A 142 -21.12 -14.61 -16.86
N LYS A 143 -20.15 -14.72 -17.78
CA LYS A 143 -20.33 -15.46 -19.05
C LYS A 143 -19.91 -16.94 -19.07
N ARG A 144 -19.32 -17.50 -18.00
CA ARG A 144 -18.80 -18.89 -18.03
C ARG A 144 -19.70 -19.97 -17.42
N VAL A 145 -20.88 -19.65 -16.88
CA VAL A 145 -21.70 -20.64 -16.13
C VAL A 145 -22.93 -21.17 -16.89
N ASN A 146 -23.40 -20.56 -17.98
CA ASN A 146 -24.68 -20.98 -18.60
C ASN A 146 -24.61 -21.95 -19.80
N ASN A 147 -23.44 -22.50 -20.18
CA ASN A 147 -23.34 -23.34 -21.39
C ASN A 147 -23.17 -24.85 -21.18
N ASN A 148 -23.37 -25.39 -19.97
CA ASN A 148 -23.24 -26.85 -19.74
C ASN A 148 -24.53 -27.57 -19.32
N ASN A 149 -25.69 -26.93 -19.41
CA ASN A 149 -26.97 -27.62 -19.31
C ASN A 149 -27.78 -27.36 -20.58
N ASN A 150 -27.84 -28.35 -21.47
CA ASN A 150 -28.98 -28.70 -22.35
C ASN A 150 -28.51 -29.35 -23.67
N ASN A 151 -28.05 -30.60 -23.58
CA ASN A 151 -28.31 -31.56 -24.63
C ASN A 151 -29.37 -32.53 -24.12
N ASN A 152 -30.64 -32.15 -24.23
CA ASN A 152 -31.77 -33.05 -24.45
C ASN A 152 -33.00 -32.25 -24.89
N ASN A 153 -33.34 -32.40 -26.18
CA ASN A 153 -34.60 -32.07 -26.85
C ASN A 153 -35.13 -30.63 -26.83
N VAL A 154 -34.88 -29.97 -27.96
CA VAL A 154 -35.54 -28.76 -28.45
C VAL A 154 -37.03 -29.04 -28.70
N ASN A 155 -37.90 -28.24 -28.08
CA ASN A 155 -39.14 -27.81 -28.72
C ASN A 155 -39.18 -26.28 -28.64
N ASN A 156 -39.01 -25.65 -29.79
CA ASN A 156 -39.11 -24.21 -29.99
C ASN A 156 -40.53 -23.75 -29.73
N ASN A 157 -40.71 -22.67 -28.98
CA ASN A 157 -41.62 -21.57 -29.33
C ASN A 157 -41.29 -20.32 -28.52
N GLY A 158 -41.02 -19.25 -29.27
CA GLY A 158 -40.99 -17.82 -28.96
C GLY A 158 -40.98 -17.35 -27.51
N ASP A 159 -39.93 -16.60 -27.15
CA ASP A 159 -40.08 -15.16 -26.88
C ASP A 159 -38.68 -14.53 -26.89
N ASP A 160 -38.35 -13.89 -28.02
CA ASP A 160 -37.32 -12.87 -28.05
C ASP A 160 -37.84 -11.67 -27.23
N ASN A 161 -37.06 -11.23 -26.24
CA ASN A 161 -37.04 -9.91 -25.58
C ASN A 161 -36.99 -10.04 -24.04
N ASN A 162 -35.78 -10.06 -23.47
CA ASN A 162 -35.39 -9.14 -22.39
C ASN A 162 -33.88 -9.30 -22.04
N ASP A 163 -32.99 -8.71 -22.84
CA ASP A 163 -31.56 -8.59 -22.50
C ASP A 163 -31.29 -7.45 -21.50
N ASN A 164 -32.18 -7.25 -20.51
CA ASN A 164 -31.86 -6.47 -19.32
C ASN A 164 -31.23 -7.41 -18.29
N ALA A 165 -30.01 -7.87 -18.55
CA ALA A 165 -29.20 -8.59 -17.58
C ALA A 165 -28.61 -7.60 -16.55
N ASN A 166 -29.48 -7.12 -15.66
CA ASN A 166 -29.30 -6.43 -14.39
C ASN A 166 -27.86 -6.00 -14.01
N ASP A 167 -27.69 -4.68 -13.99
CA ASP A 167 -26.62 -3.92 -13.30
C ASP A 167 -26.50 -4.30 -11.81
N ASP A 168 -27.62 -4.72 -11.20
CA ASP A 168 -27.71 -5.11 -9.79
C ASP A 168 -26.69 -6.20 -9.37
N GLY A 169 -26.33 -7.12 -10.28
CA GLY A 169 -25.36 -8.18 -9.95
C GLY A 169 -23.88 -7.76 -10.02
N MET A 170 -23.56 -6.57 -10.56
CA MET A 170 -22.20 -6.01 -10.55
C MET A 170 -21.86 -5.41 -9.19
N GLU A 171 -22.81 -4.66 -8.63
CA GLU A 171 -22.65 -3.99 -7.33
C GLU A 171 -22.47 -5.02 -6.21
N ASP A 172 -23.15 -6.17 -6.33
CA ASP A 172 -23.11 -7.26 -5.35
C ASP A 172 -21.70 -7.80 -5.04
N HIS A 173 -20.85 -8.01 -6.04
CA HIS A 173 -19.51 -8.60 -5.81
C HIS A 173 -18.51 -7.59 -5.25
N ILE A 174 -18.57 -6.34 -5.70
CA ILE A 174 -17.75 -5.26 -5.12
C ILE A 174 -18.19 -5.03 -3.66
N LEU A 175 -19.50 -5.06 -3.39
CA LEU A 175 -20.03 -4.94 -2.05
C LEU A 175 -19.57 -6.10 -1.15
N GLN A 176 -19.59 -7.33 -1.65
CA GLN A 176 -19.06 -8.50 -0.95
C GLN A 176 -17.58 -8.32 -0.56
N VAL A 177 -16.74 -7.85 -1.50
CA VAL A 177 -15.32 -7.59 -1.21
C VAL A 177 -15.16 -6.48 -0.17
N LYS A 178 -15.92 -5.39 -0.31
CA LYS A 178 -15.93 -4.29 0.68
C LYS A 178 -16.31 -4.80 2.07
N ASP A 179 -17.28 -5.71 2.17
CA ASP A 179 -17.72 -6.24 3.45
C ASP A 179 -16.70 -7.18 4.09
N ILE A 180 -16.01 -8.01 3.27
CA ILE A 180 -14.87 -8.82 3.75
C ILE A 180 -13.78 -7.92 4.33
N VAL A 181 -13.37 -6.89 3.59
CA VAL A 181 -12.30 -5.97 4.01
C VAL A 181 -12.71 -5.18 5.26
N ARG A 182 -13.96 -4.70 5.33
CA ARG A 182 -14.51 -4.05 6.53
C ARG A 182 -14.57 -4.98 7.74
N GLY A 183 -14.81 -6.27 7.52
CA GLY A 183 -14.77 -7.28 8.57
C GLY A 183 -13.41 -7.38 9.24
N ILE A 184 -12.33 -7.00 8.56
CA ILE A 184 -10.97 -6.96 9.09
C ILE A 184 -10.65 -5.57 9.65
N ASN A 185 -10.91 -4.52 8.88
CA ASN A 185 -10.67 -3.13 9.27
C ASN A 185 -11.95 -2.29 9.07
N GLY A 186 -12.68 -2.11 10.16
CA GLY A 186 -13.97 -1.41 10.15
C GLY A 186 -13.88 0.11 10.16
N THR A 187 -12.67 0.69 10.32
CA THR A 187 -12.49 2.12 10.54
C THR A 187 -11.81 2.84 9.38
N ALA A 188 -10.97 2.16 8.61
CA ALA A 188 -10.26 2.76 7.50
C ALA A 188 -11.19 3.03 6.31
N PRO A 189 -11.24 4.25 5.77
CA PRO A 189 -11.99 4.54 4.55
C PRO A 189 -11.38 3.77 3.37
N MET A 190 -12.26 3.17 2.58
CA MET A 190 -11.93 2.53 1.30
C MET A 190 -12.15 3.52 0.17
N ILE A 191 -11.14 3.62 -0.70
CA ILE A 191 -11.13 4.45 -1.92
C ILE A 191 -11.10 3.53 -3.13
#